data_AF-A0A1V5INH7-F1
#
_entry.id   AF-A0A1V5INH7-F1
#
_cell.length_a   1.000
_cell.length_b   1.000
_cell.length_c   1.000
_cell.angle_alpha   90.00
_cell.angle_beta   90.00
_cell.angle_gamma   90.00
#
_symmetry.space_group_name_H-M   'P 1'
#
loop_
_entity.id
_entity.type
_entity.pdbx_description
1 polymer ?
#
loop_
_entity_poly.entity_id
_entity_poly.type
_entity_poly.pdbx_seq_one_letter_code
_entity_poly.pdbx_strand_id
1 'polypeptide(L)'
;MPKSAPSSSGAGLTAAGDLCVRGRAEGLTPCLYQSGEARSIGARRHARARRDPLGREGPPGYSSAMNDDAGLDPELERLLDDAWDALEDGDLRAVRRALRAARDLDAADPAVLEVEAVLAREQDEPERALDAYHRWSEADPDDPEPWLGSAEVYLDFGEPGEAARLLRELLAGPPLDPLDEADARHLLGCACEEKGDAKGMAREWLATLRLDEANDGPESRITREEFERLAAEALDGLPDEVLTRLANVPVFVEDRPSEALVLEGLDPRTLGLFHGLAMPDQSVLGPGPDVGVIHLFQRNLERDAPDDDELAEQIRITVLHETAHYFGAGEQDMHRFGLN
;
A
#
# COMPACT_ATOMS: atom_id res chain seq x y z
N MET A 1 7.45 -79.91 24.24
CA MET A 1 8.58 -79.59 25.14
C MET A 1 9.78 -79.25 24.26
N PRO A 2 10.54 -78.17 24.48
CA PRO A 2 10.36 -76.97 25.33
C PRO A 2 10.19 -75.68 24.46
N LYS A 3 9.55 -74.57 24.85
CA LYS A 3 9.80 -73.59 25.93
C LYS A 3 11.20 -72.97 25.91
N SER A 4 11.31 -71.72 25.45
CA SER A 4 12.29 -70.72 25.93
C SER A 4 11.88 -69.30 25.48
N ALA A 5 11.20 -68.58 26.36
CA ALA A 5 11.44 -67.16 26.66
C ALA A 5 12.10 -67.14 28.07
N PRO A 6 12.76 -66.09 28.61
CA PRO A 6 12.54 -64.64 28.39
C PRO A 6 13.78 -63.70 28.54
N SER A 7 13.62 -62.39 28.25
CA SER A 7 14.18 -61.22 28.99
C SER A 7 13.81 -59.94 28.22
N SER A 8 12.93 -59.04 28.66
CA SER A 8 12.89 -58.09 29.80
C SER A 8 13.88 -56.91 29.70
N SER A 9 13.31 -55.70 29.85
CA SER A 9 13.94 -54.36 30.02
C SER A 9 14.38 -53.70 28.71
N GLY A 10 13.93 -52.50 28.30
CA GLY A 10 13.30 -51.41 29.03
C GLY A 10 14.06 -50.11 28.71
N ALA A 11 13.39 -49.19 28.01
CA ALA A 11 13.65 -47.76 27.84
C ALA A 11 14.94 -47.29 27.13
N GLY A 12 14.75 -46.46 26.08
CA GLY A 12 15.78 -45.64 25.47
C GLY A 12 15.27 -44.97 24.20
N LEU A 13 14.88 -43.69 24.31
CA LEU A 13 14.55 -42.81 23.19
C LEU A 13 15.66 -42.81 22.12
N THR A 14 15.30 -42.69 20.84
CA THR A 14 15.70 -41.57 19.96
C THR A 14 15.24 -41.77 18.51
N ALA A 15 14.56 -40.73 18.01
CA ALA A 15 14.63 -40.12 16.69
C ALA A 15 14.41 -40.94 15.40
N ALA A 16 13.60 -40.28 14.54
CA ALA A 16 13.71 -40.14 13.09
C ALA A 16 12.65 -40.88 12.27
N GLY A 17 11.74 -40.10 11.70
CA GLY A 17 10.83 -40.55 10.64
C GLY A 17 9.59 -39.69 10.41
N ASP A 18 9.58 -38.40 10.78
CA ASP A 18 8.49 -37.49 10.40
C ASP A 18 8.55 -37.19 8.91
N LEU A 19 7.76 -37.93 8.13
CA LEU A 19 7.28 -37.49 6.83
C LEU A 19 6.14 -36.49 7.07
N CYS A 20 6.50 -35.27 7.48
CA CYS A 20 5.54 -34.17 7.56
C CYS A 20 5.31 -33.62 6.14
N VAL A 21 4.19 -34.01 5.55
CA VAL A 21 3.62 -33.36 4.36
C VAL A 21 3.31 -31.93 4.75
N ARG A 22 4.20 -31.00 4.41
CA ARG A 22 3.93 -29.56 4.50
C ARG A 22 2.90 -29.23 3.43
N GLY A 23 1.63 -29.11 3.83
CA GLY A 23 0.62 -28.43 3.05
C GLY A 23 1.06 -26.97 2.88
N ARG A 24 1.28 -26.56 1.64
CA ARG A 24 1.30 -25.15 1.28
C ARG A 24 -0.13 -24.64 1.49
N ALA A 25 -0.28 -23.56 2.25
CA ALA A 25 -1.47 -22.73 2.14
C ALA A 25 -1.37 -22.02 0.78
N GLU A 26 -1.84 -22.68 -0.27
CA GLU A 26 -2.20 -22.04 -1.53
C GLU A 26 -3.52 -21.32 -1.25
N GLY A 27 -3.51 -19.99 -1.16
CA GLY A 27 -4.71 -19.20 -0.86
C GLY A 27 -4.49 -17.72 -0.57
N LEU A 28 -3.26 -17.30 -0.24
CA LEU A 28 -2.88 -15.89 -0.15
C LEU A 28 -1.72 -15.69 -1.13
N THR A 29 -2.05 -15.30 -2.36
CA THR A 29 -1.04 -14.72 -3.25
C THR A 29 -0.52 -13.46 -2.56
N PRO A 30 0.80 -13.25 -2.41
CA PRO A 30 1.31 -12.03 -1.79
C PRO A 30 0.88 -10.86 -2.67
N CYS A 31 -0.01 -10.01 -2.15
CA CYS A 31 -0.49 -8.83 -2.85
C CYS A 31 0.56 -7.73 -2.68
N LEU A 32 1.44 -7.62 -3.68
CA LEU A 32 1.98 -6.32 -4.05
C LEU A 32 0.80 -5.37 -4.22
N TYR A 33 0.62 -4.44 -3.29
CA TYR A 33 -0.07 -3.16 -3.44
C TYR A 33 -1.03 -3.13 -4.65
N GLN A 34 -2.21 -3.75 -4.50
CA GLN A 34 -3.07 -4.06 -5.63
C GLN A 34 -3.78 -2.81 -6.18
N SER A 35 -3.55 -2.60 -7.47
CA SER A 35 -4.45 -2.08 -8.52
C SER A 35 -4.96 -0.64 -8.47
N GLY A 36 -4.48 0.21 -7.58
CA GLY A 36 -4.22 1.61 -7.96
C GLY A 36 -2.72 1.74 -8.08
N GLU A 37 -2.16 2.35 -9.14
CA GLU A 37 -0.74 2.69 -9.17
C GLU A 37 -0.40 3.36 -7.84
N ALA A 38 0.34 2.65 -6.98
CA ALA A 38 0.66 3.10 -5.65
C ALA A 38 1.40 4.42 -5.81
N ARG A 39 0.73 5.55 -5.61
CA ARG A 39 1.40 6.84 -5.57
C ARG A 39 2.57 6.68 -4.60
N SER A 40 3.77 7.14 -4.94
CA SER A 40 4.87 7.16 -3.96
C SER A 40 4.39 7.92 -2.70
N ILE A 41 5.01 7.67 -1.55
CA ILE A 41 4.72 8.47 -0.34
C ILE A 41 4.77 9.97 -0.68
N GLY A 42 5.78 10.39 -1.43
CA GLY A 42 5.91 11.73 -1.99
C GLY A 42 4.72 12.21 -2.83
N ALA A 43 4.27 11.42 -3.82
CA ALA A 43 3.12 11.78 -4.64
C ALA A 43 1.81 11.90 -3.82
N ARG A 44 1.61 11.03 -2.81
CA ARG A 44 0.47 11.16 -1.87
C ARG A 44 0.56 12.44 -1.04
N ARG A 45 1.77 12.81 -0.59
CA ARG A 45 2.01 14.02 0.21
C ARG A 45 1.81 15.28 -0.61
N HIS A 46 2.31 15.33 -1.84
CA HIS A 46 2.09 16.44 -2.76
C HIS A 46 0.60 16.68 -3.03
N ALA A 47 -0.16 15.61 -3.34
CA ALA A 47 -1.60 15.69 -3.56
C ALA A 47 -2.37 16.20 -2.32
N ARG A 48 -1.90 15.87 -1.10
CA ARG A 48 -2.46 16.38 0.16
C ARG A 48 -2.07 17.84 0.43
N ALA A 49 -0.82 18.23 0.18
CA ALA A 49 -0.32 19.58 0.44
C ALA A 49 -1.08 20.65 -0.38
N ARG A 50 -1.44 20.37 -1.63
CA ARG A 50 -2.25 21.27 -2.48
C ARG A 50 -3.61 21.66 -1.88
N ARG A 51 -4.13 20.91 -0.89
CA ARG A 51 -5.48 21.14 -0.32
C ARG A 51 -5.50 21.95 0.96
N ASP A 52 -4.38 22.05 1.68
CA ASP A 52 -4.31 22.83 2.92
C ASP A 52 -3.20 23.90 2.91
N PRO A 53 -3.27 24.88 1.98
CA PRO A 53 -2.29 25.96 1.88
C PRO A 53 -2.28 26.91 3.10
N LEU A 54 -3.18 26.70 4.07
CA LEU A 54 -3.34 27.53 5.27
C LEU A 54 -3.16 26.74 6.58
N GLY A 55 -2.75 25.47 6.52
CA GLY A 55 -2.52 24.65 7.71
C GLY A 55 -3.72 24.67 8.66
N ARG A 56 -4.88 24.16 8.23
CA ARG A 56 -5.92 23.74 9.17
C ARG A 56 -5.33 22.64 10.03
N GLU A 57 -4.77 23.06 11.16
CA GLU A 57 -4.19 22.27 12.25
C GLU A 57 -4.49 20.78 12.08
N GLY A 58 -3.56 20.09 11.40
CA GLY A 58 -3.45 18.65 11.59
C GLY A 58 -3.36 18.34 13.08
N PRO A 59 -3.66 17.10 13.51
CA PRO A 59 -3.56 16.74 14.91
C PRO A 59 -2.23 17.24 15.50
N PRO A 60 -2.22 17.74 16.75
CA PRO A 60 -1.10 18.50 17.30
C PRO A 60 0.22 17.72 17.15
N GLY A 61 1.13 18.24 16.33
CA GLY A 61 2.36 17.55 15.91
C GLY A 61 2.64 17.58 14.40
N TYR A 62 1.71 18.09 13.58
CA TYR A 62 1.95 18.29 12.14
C TYR A 62 3.02 19.35 11.87
N SER A 63 4.21 18.90 11.48
CA SER A 63 5.26 19.72 10.87
C SER A 63 5.57 19.12 9.51
N SER A 64 4.78 19.47 8.50
CA SER A 64 5.24 19.30 7.12
C SER A 64 6.52 20.13 6.97
N ALA A 65 7.61 19.51 6.54
CA ALA A 65 8.83 20.24 6.12
C ALA A 65 8.54 21.21 4.95
N MET A 66 7.36 21.12 4.31
CA MET A 66 6.89 22.12 3.34
C MET A 66 6.19 23.34 3.99
N ASN A 67 6.11 23.42 5.33
CA ASN A 67 5.50 24.54 6.06
C ASN A 67 6.52 25.48 6.73
N ASP A 68 7.79 25.45 6.34
CA ASP A 68 8.67 26.56 6.68
C ASP A 68 8.16 27.83 5.98
N ASP A 69 7.91 28.86 6.80
CA ASP A 69 7.24 30.16 6.55
C ASP A 69 7.94 31.06 5.49
N ALA A 70 8.75 30.46 4.62
CA ALA A 70 9.31 31.02 3.40
C ALA A 70 8.73 30.21 2.22
N GLY A 71 7.48 30.48 1.87
CA GLY A 71 6.82 29.85 0.73
C GLY A 71 7.73 29.83 -0.51
N LEU A 72 7.70 28.71 -1.23
CA LEU A 72 8.49 28.50 -2.43
C LEU A 72 8.39 29.71 -3.37
N ASP A 73 9.45 29.95 -4.13
CA ASP A 73 9.36 30.90 -5.23
C ASP A 73 8.14 30.54 -6.12
N PRO A 74 7.20 31.46 -6.40
CA PRO A 74 5.96 31.10 -7.10
C PRO A 74 6.19 30.54 -8.50
N GLU A 75 7.32 30.85 -9.14
CA GLU A 75 7.68 30.24 -10.41
C GLU A 75 8.15 28.79 -10.22
N LEU A 76 8.96 28.52 -9.18
CA LEU A 76 9.36 27.18 -8.79
C LEU A 76 8.15 26.31 -8.43
N GLU A 77 7.25 26.80 -7.58
CA GLU A 77 6.02 26.10 -7.17
C GLU A 77 5.19 25.69 -8.41
N ARG A 78 4.93 26.64 -9.31
CA ARG A 78 4.19 26.37 -10.56
C ARG A 78 4.91 25.36 -11.46
N LEU A 79 6.25 25.35 -11.50
CA LEU A 79 7.02 24.40 -12.29
C LEU A 79 6.99 22.99 -11.68
N LEU A 80 7.02 22.88 -10.36
CA LEU A 80 6.85 21.60 -9.67
C LEU A 80 5.44 21.08 -9.88
N ASP A 81 4.43 21.95 -9.83
CA ASP A 81 3.05 21.59 -10.12
C ASP A 81 2.88 21.04 -11.54
N ASP A 82 3.42 21.75 -12.55
CA ASP A 82 3.44 21.28 -13.94
C ASP A 82 4.16 19.91 -14.07
N ALA A 83 5.17 19.65 -13.22
CA ALA A 83 5.93 18.40 -13.27
C ALA A 83 5.15 17.23 -12.67
N TRP A 84 4.45 17.44 -11.56
CA TRP A 84 3.60 16.43 -10.93
C TRP A 84 2.38 16.10 -11.78
N ASP A 85 1.68 17.11 -12.31
CA ASP A 85 0.56 16.90 -13.23
C ASP A 85 1.02 16.08 -14.47
N ALA A 86 2.22 16.37 -14.98
CA ALA A 86 2.79 15.62 -16.10
C ALA A 86 3.26 14.20 -15.73
N LEU A 87 3.61 13.94 -14.47
CA LEU A 87 3.91 12.59 -13.98
C LEU A 87 2.63 11.76 -13.93
N GLU A 88 1.54 12.32 -13.39
CA GLU A 88 0.22 11.68 -13.36
C GLU A 88 -0.30 11.35 -14.77
N ASP A 89 -0.07 12.25 -15.75
CA ASP A 89 -0.42 12.02 -17.16
C ASP A 89 0.54 11.06 -17.89
N GLY A 90 1.65 10.65 -17.26
CA GLY A 90 2.71 9.86 -17.90
C GLY A 90 3.49 10.61 -19.01
N ASP A 91 3.37 11.93 -19.11
CA ASP A 91 4.12 12.75 -20.08
C ASP A 91 5.53 13.05 -19.56
N LEU A 92 6.39 12.02 -19.61
CA LEU A 92 7.80 12.13 -19.22
C LEU A 92 8.60 13.18 -20.01
N ARG A 93 8.08 13.72 -21.12
CA ARG A 93 8.73 14.84 -21.84
C ARG A 93 8.38 16.17 -21.19
N ALA A 94 7.13 16.35 -20.78
CA ALA A 94 6.69 17.50 -20.00
C ALA A 94 7.38 17.54 -18.64
N VAL A 95 7.46 16.41 -17.91
CA VAL A 95 8.19 16.32 -16.63
C VAL A 95 9.63 16.79 -16.78
N ARG A 96 10.38 16.23 -17.75
CA ARG A 96 11.77 16.63 -18.01
C ARG A 96 11.92 18.11 -18.35
N ARG A 97 10.92 18.73 -18.99
CA ARG A 97 10.96 20.16 -19.34
C ARG A 97 10.73 21.02 -18.09
N ALA A 98 9.72 20.71 -17.30
CA ALA A 98 9.41 21.39 -16.05
C ALA A 98 10.55 21.26 -15.05
N LEU A 99 11.03 20.03 -14.81
CA LEU A 99 12.15 19.75 -13.91
C LEU A 99 13.44 20.46 -14.31
N ARG A 100 13.75 20.59 -15.61
CA ARG A 100 14.92 21.36 -16.07
C ARG A 100 14.81 22.83 -15.68
N ALA A 101 13.64 23.44 -15.88
CA ALA A 101 13.41 24.83 -15.51
C ALA A 101 13.44 25.02 -13.98
N ALA A 102 12.88 24.07 -13.22
CA ALA A 102 12.92 24.09 -11.76
C ALA A 102 14.36 24.03 -11.22
N ARG A 103 15.21 23.15 -11.77
CA ARG A 103 16.64 23.06 -11.43
C ARG A 103 17.43 24.32 -11.76
N ASP A 104 17.03 25.07 -12.79
CA ASP A 104 17.67 26.34 -13.11
C ASP A 104 17.35 27.43 -12.06
N LEU A 105 16.24 27.28 -11.31
CA LEU A 105 15.88 28.14 -10.18
C LEU A 105 16.56 27.69 -8.89
N ASP A 106 16.35 26.43 -8.51
CA ASP A 106 17.02 25.81 -7.35
C ASP A 106 17.17 24.29 -7.56
N ALA A 107 18.41 23.84 -7.81
CA ALA A 107 18.68 22.42 -8.02
C ALA A 107 18.85 21.62 -6.72
N ALA A 108 18.95 22.28 -5.57
CA ALA A 108 19.13 21.66 -4.26
C ALA A 108 17.84 21.63 -3.43
N ASP A 109 16.79 22.29 -3.91
CA ASP A 109 15.48 22.28 -3.27
C ASP A 109 14.92 20.84 -3.14
N PRO A 110 14.48 20.43 -1.93
CA PRO A 110 13.89 19.12 -1.68
C PRO A 110 12.82 18.69 -2.68
N ALA A 111 11.87 19.56 -3.04
CA ALA A 111 10.78 19.21 -3.94
C ALA A 111 11.28 19.02 -5.38
N VAL A 112 12.36 19.71 -5.78
CA VAL A 112 13.03 19.46 -7.07
C VAL A 112 13.73 18.10 -7.08
N LEU A 113 14.39 17.75 -5.98
CA LEU A 113 15.06 16.45 -5.80
C LEU A 113 14.06 15.30 -5.76
N GLU A 114 12.90 15.50 -5.15
CA GLU A 114 11.80 14.55 -5.13
C GLU A 114 11.29 14.22 -6.54
N VAL A 115 10.96 15.24 -7.35
CA VAL A 115 10.53 15.04 -8.74
C VAL A 115 11.65 14.38 -9.56
N GLU A 116 12.92 14.71 -9.31
CA GLU A 116 14.06 14.04 -9.94
C GLU A 116 14.11 12.55 -9.59
N ALA A 117 13.90 12.19 -8.32
CA ALA A 117 13.91 10.82 -7.85
C ALA A 117 12.74 9.99 -8.43
N VAL A 118 11.53 10.54 -8.41
CA VAL A 118 10.34 9.89 -9.00
C VAL A 118 10.52 9.69 -10.50
N LEU A 119 10.97 10.71 -11.23
CA LEU A 119 11.23 10.58 -12.67
C LEU A 119 12.28 9.52 -12.99
N ALA A 120 13.29 9.34 -12.13
CA ALA A 120 14.31 8.31 -12.29
C ALA A 120 13.75 6.90 -12.04
N ARG A 121 12.87 6.72 -11.04
CA ARG A 121 12.14 5.46 -10.81
C ARG A 121 11.28 5.08 -12.02
N GLU A 122 10.52 6.03 -12.57
CA GLU A 122 9.72 5.85 -13.80
C GLU A 122 10.56 5.46 -15.03
N GLN A 123 11.87 5.71 -14.98
CA GLN A 123 12.81 5.40 -16.05
C GLN A 123 13.64 4.15 -15.80
N ASP A 124 13.37 3.41 -14.72
CA ASP A 124 14.14 2.23 -14.31
C ASP A 124 15.62 2.58 -14.02
N GLU A 125 15.86 3.78 -13.46
CA GLU A 125 17.20 4.32 -13.15
C GLU A 125 17.42 4.47 -11.62
N PRO A 126 17.56 3.35 -10.87
CA PRO A 126 17.57 3.36 -9.41
C PRO A 126 18.75 4.14 -8.82
N GLU A 127 19.92 4.10 -9.45
CA GLU A 127 21.09 4.84 -8.95
C GLU A 127 20.89 6.35 -9.04
N ARG A 128 20.13 6.83 -10.05
CA ARG A 128 19.80 8.25 -10.18
C ARG A 128 18.74 8.69 -9.18
N ALA A 129 17.79 7.81 -8.86
CA ALA A 129 16.81 8.07 -7.81
C ALA A 129 17.50 8.16 -6.43
N LEU A 130 18.38 7.20 -6.11
CA LEU A 130 19.14 7.18 -4.86
C LEU A 130 20.10 8.37 -4.75
N ASP A 131 20.72 8.83 -5.85
CA ASP A 131 21.55 10.04 -5.86
C ASP A 131 20.74 11.31 -5.53
N ALA A 132 19.50 11.41 -6.05
CA ALA A 132 18.62 12.53 -5.73
C ALA A 132 18.22 12.55 -4.24
N TYR A 133 17.83 11.40 -3.68
CA TYR A 133 17.53 11.30 -2.25
C TYR A 133 18.77 11.52 -1.36
N HIS A 134 19.95 11.06 -1.78
CA HIS A 134 21.19 11.35 -1.06
C HIS A 134 21.47 12.86 -1.01
N ARG A 135 21.33 13.56 -2.15
CA ARG A 135 21.47 15.02 -2.21
C ARG A 135 20.45 15.73 -1.31
N TRP A 136 19.23 15.21 -1.22
CA TRP A 136 18.20 15.74 -0.32
C TRP A 136 18.64 15.55 1.13
N SER A 137 19.03 14.34 1.55
CA SER A 137 19.53 14.10 2.91
C SER A 137 20.77 14.95 3.27
N GLU A 138 21.59 15.35 2.30
CA GLU A 138 22.69 16.29 2.55
C GLU A 138 22.22 17.73 2.77
N ALA A 139 21.15 18.13 2.08
CA ALA A 139 20.54 19.47 2.20
C ALA A 139 19.70 19.60 3.48
N ASP A 140 18.94 18.56 3.81
CA ASP A 140 18.12 18.46 5.02
C ASP A 140 18.32 17.10 5.72
N PRO A 141 19.27 17.00 6.66
CA PRO A 141 19.58 15.73 7.34
C PRO A 141 18.53 15.24 8.33
N ASP A 142 17.64 16.13 8.79
CA ASP A 142 16.61 15.80 9.79
C ASP A 142 15.28 15.37 9.13
N ASP A 143 15.13 15.60 7.82
CA ASP A 143 13.98 15.18 7.03
C ASP A 143 14.00 13.65 6.77
N PRO A 144 12.97 12.90 7.21
CA PRO A 144 12.88 11.47 6.99
C PRO A 144 12.44 11.08 5.58
N GLU A 145 11.86 11.99 4.79
CA GLU A 145 11.32 11.71 3.46
C GLU A 145 12.36 11.06 2.50
N PRO A 146 13.61 11.54 2.37
CA PRO A 146 14.59 10.89 1.51
C PRO A 146 14.99 9.49 1.97
N TRP A 147 14.81 9.16 3.26
CA TRP A 147 15.01 7.79 3.77
C TRP A 147 13.87 6.87 3.34
N LEU A 148 12.62 7.35 3.46
CA LEU A 148 11.42 6.64 3.02
C LEU A 148 11.48 6.39 1.50
N GLY A 149 11.75 7.44 0.72
CA GLY A 149 11.88 7.35 -0.73
C GLY A 149 13.02 6.42 -1.19
N SER A 150 14.17 6.45 -0.50
CA SER A 150 15.26 5.50 -0.79
C SER A 150 14.87 4.05 -0.47
N ALA A 151 14.09 3.82 0.59
CA ALA A 151 13.58 2.50 0.92
C ALA A 151 12.58 1.97 -0.11
N GLU A 152 11.70 2.84 -0.64
CA GLU A 152 10.83 2.51 -1.79
C GLU A 152 11.67 2.09 -3.00
N VAL A 153 12.72 2.84 -3.36
CA VAL A 153 13.62 2.46 -4.46
C VAL A 153 14.25 1.08 -4.21
N TYR A 154 14.71 0.79 -2.99
CA TYR A 154 15.25 -0.54 -2.71
C TYR A 154 14.20 -1.66 -2.84
N LEU A 155 12.94 -1.41 -2.49
CA LEU A 155 11.87 -2.40 -2.64
C LEU A 155 11.51 -2.62 -4.12
N ASP A 156 11.32 -1.54 -4.88
CA ASP A 156 10.98 -1.61 -6.32
C ASP A 156 12.00 -2.43 -7.11
N PHE A 157 13.27 -2.35 -6.72
CA PHE A 157 14.40 -2.98 -7.41
C PHE A 157 14.88 -4.28 -6.72
N GLY A 158 14.07 -4.86 -5.83
CA GLY A 158 14.30 -6.21 -5.29
C GLY A 158 15.47 -6.30 -4.31
N GLU A 159 15.76 -5.22 -3.59
CA GLU A 159 16.79 -5.10 -2.55
C GLU A 159 16.17 -4.88 -1.14
N PRO A 160 15.22 -5.73 -0.68
CA PRO A 160 14.52 -5.54 0.60
C PRO A 160 15.46 -5.64 1.81
N GLY A 161 16.66 -6.18 1.63
CA GLY A 161 17.71 -6.17 2.64
C GLY A 161 18.17 -4.76 3.00
N GLU A 162 18.43 -3.93 1.99
CA GLU A 162 18.86 -2.55 2.16
C GLU A 162 17.71 -1.66 2.64
N ALA A 163 16.51 -1.82 2.08
CA ALA A 163 15.30 -1.14 2.58
C ALA A 163 15.12 -1.40 4.09
N ALA A 164 15.15 -2.67 4.51
CA ALA A 164 14.98 -3.02 5.91
C ALA A 164 16.14 -2.58 6.82
N ARG A 165 17.35 -2.40 6.28
CA ARG A 165 18.47 -1.84 7.03
C ARG A 165 18.26 -0.34 7.26
N LEU A 166 17.96 0.39 6.19
CA LEU A 166 17.74 1.83 6.19
C LEU A 166 16.59 2.23 7.12
N LEU A 167 15.44 1.57 7.00
CA LEU A 167 14.25 1.87 7.81
C LEU A 167 14.45 1.56 9.30
N ARG A 168 15.22 0.50 9.64
CA ARG A 168 15.57 0.22 11.04
C ARG A 168 16.51 1.26 11.62
N GLU A 169 17.40 1.81 10.80
CA GLU A 169 18.29 2.90 11.21
C GLU A 169 17.49 4.18 11.45
N LEU A 170 16.58 4.54 10.54
CA LEU A 170 15.65 5.66 10.69
C LEU A 170 14.81 5.53 11.99
N LEU A 171 14.15 4.38 12.19
CA LEU A 171 13.32 4.12 13.37
C LEU A 171 14.10 4.01 14.69
N ALA A 172 15.42 3.82 14.63
CA ALA A 172 16.29 3.82 15.81
C ALA A 172 16.87 5.21 16.13
N GLY A 173 16.67 6.17 15.24
CA GLY A 173 17.10 7.56 15.38
C GLY A 173 16.19 8.39 16.29
N PRO A 174 16.18 9.72 16.12
CA PRO A 174 15.21 10.61 16.78
C PRO A 174 13.77 10.15 16.52
N PRO A 175 12.84 10.41 17.46
CA PRO A 175 11.42 10.12 17.24
C PRO A 175 10.89 10.85 16.00
N LEU A 176 10.27 10.10 15.10
CA LEU A 176 9.53 10.63 13.95
C LEU A 176 8.18 11.17 14.41
N ASP A 177 7.55 12.03 13.61
CA ASP A 177 6.13 12.25 13.81
C ASP A 177 5.34 10.95 13.50
N PRO A 178 4.10 10.83 14.02
CA PRO A 178 3.32 9.61 13.85
C PRO A 178 2.98 9.22 12.41
N LEU A 179 2.93 10.15 11.45
CA LEU A 179 2.68 9.83 10.04
C LEU A 179 3.93 9.22 9.42
N ASP A 180 5.09 9.85 9.63
CA ASP A 180 6.38 9.36 9.16
C ASP A 180 6.75 8.01 9.79
N GLU A 181 6.47 7.82 11.08
CA GLU A 181 6.64 6.51 11.71
C GLU A 181 5.73 5.45 11.08
N ALA A 182 4.48 5.78 10.76
CA ALA A 182 3.56 4.83 10.13
C ALA A 182 4.08 4.39 8.75
N ASP A 183 4.58 5.33 7.95
CA ASP A 183 5.16 5.05 6.64
C ASP A 183 6.45 4.21 6.74
N ALA A 184 7.35 4.55 7.67
CA ALA A 184 8.57 3.78 7.89
C ALA A 184 8.28 2.33 8.34
N ARG A 185 7.28 2.15 9.21
CA ARG A 185 6.83 0.83 9.70
C ARG A 185 6.18 0.04 8.57
N HIS A 186 5.35 0.69 7.75
CA HIS A 186 4.68 0.05 6.62
C HIS A 186 5.70 -0.53 5.64
N LEU A 187 6.64 0.30 5.18
CA LEU A 187 7.72 -0.11 4.27
C LEU A 187 8.61 -1.19 4.88
N LEU A 188 8.88 -1.14 6.20
CA LEU A 188 9.68 -2.17 6.86
C LEU A 188 8.93 -3.51 6.92
N GLY A 189 7.60 -3.46 7.04
CA GLY A 189 6.72 -4.61 6.91
C GLY A 189 6.79 -5.23 5.51
N CYS A 190 6.70 -4.41 4.45
CA CYS A 190 6.88 -4.84 3.06
C CYS A 190 8.25 -5.49 2.84
N ALA A 191 9.32 -4.85 3.33
CA ALA A 191 10.68 -5.41 3.25
C ALA A 191 10.82 -6.75 4.01
N CYS A 192 10.11 -6.92 5.12
CA CYS A 192 10.06 -8.19 5.84
C CYS A 192 9.26 -9.26 5.08
N GLU A 193 8.14 -8.89 4.45
CA GLU A 193 7.33 -9.79 3.62
C GLU A 193 8.16 -10.37 2.46
N GLU A 194 8.81 -9.50 1.66
CA GLU A 194 9.60 -9.92 0.50
C GLU A 194 10.76 -10.84 0.89
N LYS A 195 11.30 -10.65 2.10
CA LYS A 195 12.34 -11.51 2.69
C LYS A 195 11.82 -12.82 3.27
N GLY A 196 10.50 -13.03 3.30
CA GLY A 196 9.85 -14.18 3.95
C GLY A 196 9.90 -14.15 5.48
N ASP A 197 10.16 -12.99 6.10
CA ASP A 197 10.09 -12.78 7.56
C ASP A 197 8.67 -12.43 7.99
N ALA A 198 7.78 -13.43 7.97
CA ALA A 198 6.37 -13.26 8.32
C ALA A 198 6.15 -12.66 9.73
N LYS A 199 7.06 -12.96 10.67
CA LYS A 199 6.96 -12.42 12.04
C LYS A 199 7.36 -10.94 12.09
N GLY A 200 8.41 -10.56 11.37
CA GLY A 200 8.80 -9.17 11.20
C GLY A 200 7.71 -8.36 10.53
N MET A 201 7.20 -8.86 9.40
CA MET A 201 6.09 -8.26 8.63
C MET A 201 4.89 -7.99 9.53
N ALA A 202 4.34 -9.03 10.18
CA ALA A 202 3.17 -8.89 11.05
C ALA A 202 3.42 -7.90 12.21
N ARG A 203 4.64 -7.85 12.76
CA ARG A 203 4.97 -6.89 13.83
C ARG A 203 4.88 -5.45 13.33
N GLU A 204 5.50 -5.14 12.20
CA GLU A 204 5.57 -3.76 11.70
C GLU A 204 4.22 -3.32 11.10
N TRP A 205 3.50 -4.21 10.43
CA TRP A 205 2.17 -3.91 9.90
C TRP A 205 1.11 -3.75 11.00
N LEU A 206 1.19 -4.48 12.12
CA LEU A 206 0.35 -4.19 13.28
C LEU A 206 0.69 -2.85 13.95
N ALA A 207 1.96 -2.40 13.88
CA ALA A 207 2.32 -1.06 14.34
C ALA A 207 1.76 0.01 13.41
N THR A 208 1.88 -0.21 12.09
CA THR A 208 1.30 0.64 11.04
C THR A 208 -0.20 0.82 11.25
N LEU A 209 -0.96 -0.27 11.41
CA LEU A 209 -2.41 -0.22 11.64
C LEU A 209 -2.79 0.70 12.82
N ARG A 210 -2.06 0.61 13.93
CA ARG A 210 -2.31 1.40 15.14
C ARG A 210 -1.94 2.87 14.96
N LEU A 211 -0.84 3.14 14.27
CA LEU A 211 -0.40 4.51 13.98
C LEU A 211 -1.39 5.17 13.01
N ASP A 212 -1.79 4.48 11.95
CA ASP A 212 -2.76 5.00 10.99
C ASP A 212 -4.12 5.26 11.64
N GLU A 213 -4.60 4.36 12.50
CA GLU A 213 -5.82 4.58 13.29
C GLU A 213 -5.72 5.84 14.16
N ALA A 214 -4.57 6.08 14.80
CA ALA A 214 -4.36 7.29 15.58
C ALA A 214 -4.28 8.56 14.71
N ASN A 215 -3.76 8.45 13.49
CA ASN A 215 -3.51 9.56 12.57
C ASN A 215 -4.78 10.07 11.85
N ASP A 216 -5.75 9.19 11.55
CA ASP A 216 -6.94 9.56 10.76
C ASP A 216 -7.97 10.41 11.51
N GLY A 217 -7.79 10.60 12.82
CA GLY A 217 -8.74 11.34 13.66
C GLY A 217 -10.06 10.58 13.90
N PRO A 218 -10.96 11.13 14.75
CA PRO A 218 -12.11 10.39 15.26
C PRO A 218 -13.25 10.24 14.24
N GLU A 219 -13.36 11.13 13.25
CA GLU A 219 -14.50 11.19 12.33
C GLU A 219 -14.06 10.84 10.91
N SER A 220 -14.88 10.04 10.22
CA SER A 220 -14.68 9.73 8.81
C SER A 220 -15.03 10.94 7.96
N ARG A 221 -14.42 11.06 6.77
CA ARG A 221 -14.69 12.18 5.85
C ARG A 221 -16.16 12.20 5.42
N ILE A 222 -16.72 11.04 5.12
CA ILE A 222 -18.14 10.86 4.78
C ILE A 222 -18.81 9.85 5.73
N THR A 223 -20.15 9.89 5.82
CA THR A 223 -20.87 8.92 6.68
C THR A 223 -20.83 7.52 6.07
N ARG A 224 -21.06 6.49 6.90
CA ARG A 224 -21.16 5.11 6.44
C ARG A 224 -22.22 4.95 5.35
N GLU A 225 -23.38 5.59 5.53
CA GLU A 225 -24.49 5.52 4.59
C GLU A 225 -24.17 6.21 3.26
N GLU A 226 -23.42 7.31 3.30
CA GLU A 226 -22.91 7.99 2.11
C GLU A 226 -21.96 7.08 1.33
N PHE A 227 -20.98 6.49 2.03
CA PHE A 227 -20.03 5.57 1.44
C PHE A 227 -20.70 4.34 0.83
N GLU A 228 -21.62 3.70 1.57
CA GLU A 228 -22.38 2.54 1.09
C GLU A 228 -23.20 2.87 -0.17
N ARG A 229 -23.72 4.10 -0.26
CA ARG A 229 -24.41 4.55 -1.47
C ARG A 229 -23.46 4.67 -2.66
N LEU A 230 -22.27 5.25 -2.48
CA LEU A 230 -21.26 5.35 -3.56
C LEU A 230 -20.82 3.96 -4.03
N ALA A 231 -20.62 3.01 -3.10
CA ALA A 231 -20.30 1.63 -3.45
C ALA A 231 -21.44 0.93 -4.21
N ALA A 232 -22.70 1.18 -3.83
CA ALA A 232 -23.86 0.66 -4.55
C ALA A 232 -24.00 1.27 -5.94
N GLU A 233 -23.77 2.58 -6.09
CA GLU A 233 -23.77 3.27 -7.40
C GLU A 233 -22.68 2.70 -8.33
N ALA A 234 -21.50 2.38 -7.78
CA ALA A 234 -20.43 1.71 -8.54
C ALA A 234 -20.85 0.32 -9.03
N LEU A 235 -21.55 -0.47 -8.20
CA LEU A 235 -22.10 -1.76 -8.59
C LEU A 235 -23.20 -1.61 -9.64
N ASP A 236 -24.14 -0.69 -9.47
CA ASP A 236 -25.25 -0.46 -10.40
C ASP A 236 -24.77 0.01 -11.80
N GLY A 237 -23.55 0.55 -11.89
CA GLY A 237 -22.89 0.87 -13.15
C GLY A 237 -22.37 -0.35 -13.93
N LEU A 238 -22.34 -1.53 -13.33
CA LEU A 238 -21.86 -2.76 -13.96
C LEU A 238 -22.83 -3.31 -15.02
N PRO A 239 -22.33 -4.04 -16.04
CA PRO A 239 -23.21 -4.74 -16.99
C PRO A 239 -24.16 -5.72 -16.29
N ASP A 240 -25.41 -5.83 -16.76
CA ASP A 240 -26.45 -6.71 -16.19
C ASP A 240 -25.98 -8.17 -15.96
N GLU A 241 -25.14 -8.68 -16.87
CA GLU A 241 -24.57 -10.03 -16.78
C GLU A 241 -23.61 -10.20 -15.59
N VAL A 242 -22.90 -9.13 -15.21
CA VAL A 242 -21.99 -9.07 -14.07
C VAL A 242 -22.81 -8.97 -12.78
N LEU A 243 -23.77 -8.04 -12.74
CA LEU A 243 -24.70 -7.86 -11.61
C LEU A 243 -25.43 -9.15 -11.23
N THR A 244 -25.92 -9.89 -12.23
CA THR A 244 -26.61 -11.16 -12.02
C THR A 244 -25.74 -12.20 -11.29
N ARG A 245 -24.43 -12.19 -11.56
CA ARG A 245 -23.47 -13.12 -10.94
C ARG A 245 -23.04 -12.65 -9.55
N LEU A 246 -23.01 -11.35 -9.30
CA LEU A 246 -22.74 -10.76 -7.98
C LEU A 246 -23.94 -10.80 -7.04
N ALA A 247 -25.15 -11.16 -7.50
CA ALA A 247 -26.38 -11.07 -6.71
C ALA A 247 -26.36 -11.78 -5.35
N ASN A 248 -25.41 -12.68 -5.11
CA ASN A 248 -25.22 -13.38 -3.82
C ASN A 248 -23.89 -13.07 -3.14
N VAL A 249 -23.09 -12.12 -3.64
CA VAL A 249 -21.80 -11.70 -3.06
C VAL A 249 -22.07 -10.54 -2.10
N PRO A 250 -21.99 -10.75 -0.76
CA PRO A 250 -22.13 -9.65 0.18
C PRO A 250 -20.93 -8.70 0.05
N VAL A 251 -21.23 -7.40 0.16
CA VAL A 251 -20.24 -6.32 0.26
C VAL A 251 -20.33 -5.73 1.67
N PHE A 252 -19.25 -5.80 2.43
CA PHE A 252 -19.13 -5.20 3.75
C PHE A 252 -18.26 -3.95 3.66
N VAL A 253 -18.70 -2.89 4.33
CA VAL A 253 -17.88 -1.69 4.51
C VAL A 253 -17.40 -1.66 5.95
N GLU A 254 -16.08 -1.72 6.10
CA GLU A 254 -15.38 -1.65 7.39
C GLU A 254 -14.50 -0.39 7.41
N ASP A 255 -13.96 -0.03 8.56
CA ASP A 255 -13.02 1.09 8.61
C ASP A 255 -11.64 0.69 8.07
N ARG A 256 -11.11 -0.46 8.54
CA ARG A 256 -9.77 -0.97 8.22
C ARG A 256 -9.75 -2.51 8.30
N PRO A 257 -8.72 -3.16 7.75
CA PRO A 257 -8.42 -4.55 8.03
C PRO A 257 -8.38 -4.86 9.53
N SER A 258 -8.93 -6.01 9.93
CA SER A 258 -8.81 -6.47 11.31
C SER A 258 -7.37 -6.89 11.65
N GLU A 259 -6.97 -6.81 12.92
CA GLU A 259 -5.65 -7.31 13.37
C GLU A 259 -5.43 -8.79 12.99
N ALA A 260 -6.50 -9.59 12.95
CA ALA A 260 -6.42 -11.00 12.55
C ALA A 260 -6.02 -11.15 11.06
N LEU A 261 -6.61 -10.34 10.17
CA LEU A 261 -6.24 -10.34 8.76
C LEU A 261 -4.79 -9.86 8.57
N VAL A 262 -4.36 -8.83 9.32
CA VAL A 262 -2.98 -8.35 9.26
C VAL A 262 -1.98 -9.39 9.77
N LEU A 263 -2.33 -10.16 10.82
CA LEU A 263 -1.53 -11.29 11.30
C LEU A 263 -1.43 -12.43 10.27
N GLU A 264 -2.44 -12.60 9.43
CA GLU A 264 -2.45 -13.55 8.31
C GLU A 264 -1.67 -13.06 7.08
N GLY A 265 -1.20 -11.80 7.10
CA GLY A 265 -0.39 -11.21 6.05
C GLY A 265 -1.14 -10.28 5.10
N LEU A 266 -2.33 -9.80 5.48
CA LEU A 266 -2.98 -8.72 4.74
C LEU A 266 -2.31 -7.37 5.08
N ASP A 267 -1.97 -6.60 4.05
CA ASP A 267 -1.44 -5.25 4.24
C ASP A 267 -2.49 -4.38 4.97
N PRO A 268 -2.14 -3.69 6.08
CA PRO A 268 -3.07 -2.86 6.84
C PRO A 268 -3.65 -1.68 6.04
N ARG A 269 -3.02 -1.27 4.94
CA ARG A 269 -3.43 -0.17 4.06
C ARG A 269 -4.20 -0.63 2.81
N THR A 270 -4.55 -1.92 2.73
CA THR A 270 -5.39 -2.49 1.68
C THR A 270 -6.70 -1.69 1.53
N LEU A 271 -7.12 -1.37 0.30
CA LEU A 271 -8.33 -0.58 0.02
C LEU A 271 -9.61 -1.43 -0.02
N GLY A 272 -9.50 -2.64 -0.59
CA GLY A 272 -10.56 -3.63 -0.68
C GLY A 272 -10.00 -5.05 -0.62
N LEU A 273 -10.85 -6.01 -0.25
CA LEU A 273 -10.48 -7.42 -0.18
C LEU A 273 -11.64 -8.30 -0.62
N PHE A 274 -11.44 -9.05 -1.69
CA PHE A 274 -12.22 -10.24 -1.98
C PHE A 274 -11.73 -11.44 -1.16
N HIS A 275 -12.60 -12.00 -0.31
CA HIS A 275 -12.35 -13.22 0.46
C HIS A 275 -13.30 -14.32 -0.01
N GLY A 276 -12.74 -15.39 -0.58
CA GLY A 276 -13.46 -16.63 -0.88
C GLY A 276 -12.91 -17.33 -2.12
N LEU A 277 -13.65 -18.34 -2.60
CA LEU A 277 -13.31 -18.99 -3.86
C LEU A 277 -13.78 -18.11 -5.03
N ALA A 278 -12.91 -17.87 -6.01
CA ALA A 278 -13.31 -17.24 -7.26
C ALA A 278 -14.35 -18.11 -8.00
N MET A 279 -15.24 -17.48 -8.76
CA MET A 279 -16.32 -18.15 -9.50
C MET A 279 -15.88 -19.36 -10.34
N PRO A 280 -14.77 -19.32 -11.10
CA PRO A 280 -14.30 -20.48 -11.86
C PRO A 280 -14.06 -21.72 -10.97
N ASP A 281 -13.53 -21.52 -9.76
CA ASP A 281 -13.16 -22.59 -8.84
C ASP A 281 -14.35 -23.10 -8.01
N GLN A 282 -15.37 -22.26 -7.79
CA GLN A 282 -16.65 -22.69 -7.19
C GLN A 282 -17.33 -23.78 -8.02
N SER A 283 -17.19 -23.74 -9.34
CA SER A 283 -17.81 -24.72 -10.25
C SER A 283 -17.22 -26.13 -10.15
N VAL A 284 -15.99 -26.26 -9.66
CA VAL A 284 -15.23 -27.52 -9.58
C VAL A 284 -15.52 -28.30 -8.30
N LEU A 285 -15.80 -27.60 -7.19
CA LEU A 285 -15.95 -28.19 -5.86
C LEU A 285 -17.40 -28.54 -5.46
N GLY A 286 -18.38 -28.22 -6.33
CA GLY A 286 -19.81 -28.40 -6.03
C GLY A 286 -20.38 -27.26 -5.16
N PRO A 287 -21.68 -27.29 -4.79
CA PRO A 287 -22.32 -26.22 -4.03
C PRO A 287 -21.86 -26.25 -2.56
N GLY A 288 -20.65 -25.77 -2.30
CA GLY A 288 -20.12 -25.50 -0.97
C GLY A 288 -20.51 -24.10 -0.47
N PRO A 289 -20.39 -23.82 0.83
CA PRO A 289 -20.84 -22.58 1.47
C PRO A 289 -19.88 -21.38 1.32
N ASP A 290 -18.79 -21.49 0.56
CA ASP A 290 -17.82 -20.39 0.38
C ASP A 290 -18.35 -19.38 -0.63
N VAL A 291 -19.39 -18.66 -0.21
CA VAL A 291 -19.88 -17.46 -0.87
C VAL A 291 -18.76 -16.43 -0.75
N GLY A 292 -18.15 -16.05 -1.86
CA GLY A 292 -17.18 -14.97 -1.89
C GLY A 292 -17.77 -13.70 -1.28
N VAL A 293 -16.97 -12.98 -0.51
CA VAL A 293 -17.33 -11.75 0.20
C VAL A 293 -16.38 -10.65 -0.26
N ILE A 294 -16.89 -9.43 -0.45
CA ILE A 294 -16.06 -8.25 -0.72
C ILE A 294 -16.06 -7.37 0.54
N HIS A 295 -14.89 -6.97 0.98
CA HIS A 295 -14.68 -5.98 2.03
C HIS A 295 -14.16 -4.69 1.40
N LEU A 296 -14.69 -3.55 1.81
CA LEU A 296 -14.19 -2.22 1.45
C LEU A 296 -13.75 -1.52 2.74
N PHE A 297 -12.54 -0.96 2.74
CA PHE A 297 -11.94 -0.33 3.93
C PHE A 297 -12.03 1.19 3.82
N GLN A 298 -13.09 1.77 4.37
CA GLN A 298 -13.45 3.18 4.21
C GLN A 298 -12.32 4.13 4.63
N ARG A 299 -11.65 3.90 5.77
CA ARG A 299 -10.58 4.82 6.23
C ARG A 299 -9.35 4.77 5.35
N ASN A 300 -9.04 3.60 4.78
CA ASN A 300 -7.94 3.46 3.83
C ASN A 300 -8.26 4.16 2.51
N LEU A 301 -9.49 4.02 2.01
CA LEU A 301 -9.97 4.73 0.82
C LEU A 301 -10.01 6.26 1.02
N GLU A 302 -10.50 6.73 2.17
CA GLU A 302 -10.46 8.14 2.53
C GLU A 302 -9.03 8.66 2.68
N ARG A 303 -8.09 7.83 3.12
CA ARG A 303 -6.67 8.19 3.21
C ARG A 303 -6.03 8.29 1.82
N ASP A 304 -6.40 7.41 0.90
CA ASP A 304 -5.80 7.40 -0.44
C ASP A 304 -6.37 8.51 -1.34
N ALA A 305 -7.67 8.78 -1.22
CA ALA A 305 -8.35 9.80 -1.99
C ALA A 305 -8.24 11.21 -1.37
N PRO A 306 -7.86 12.24 -2.13
CA PRO A 306 -7.62 13.57 -1.58
C PRO A 306 -8.90 14.44 -1.46
N ASP A 307 -9.98 14.23 -2.23
CA ASP A 307 -11.38 14.70 -1.94
C ASP A 307 -12.41 13.59 -2.05
N ASP A 308 -13.66 13.97 -1.74
CA ASP A 308 -14.91 13.30 -2.04
C ASP A 308 -15.07 12.90 -3.53
N ASP A 309 -14.62 13.73 -4.49
CA ASP A 309 -14.74 13.40 -5.93
C ASP A 309 -13.79 12.25 -6.31
N GLU A 310 -12.50 12.37 -5.97
CA GLU A 310 -11.53 11.28 -6.11
C GLU A 310 -11.87 10.08 -5.21
N LEU A 311 -12.52 10.28 -4.07
CA LEU A 311 -12.98 9.18 -3.19
C LEU A 311 -14.10 8.39 -3.85
N ALA A 312 -15.09 9.06 -4.45
CA ALA A 312 -16.15 8.38 -5.19
C ALA A 312 -15.57 7.56 -6.34
N GLU A 313 -14.59 8.12 -7.06
CA GLU A 313 -13.88 7.40 -8.11
C GLU A 313 -13.06 6.23 -7.57
N GLN A 314 -12.34 6.40 -6.46
CA GLN A 314 -11.52 5.35 -5.89
C GLN A 314 -12.36 4.22 -5.27
N ILE A 315 -13.53 4.53 -4.70
CA ILE A 315 -14.53 3.53 -4.32
C ILE A 315 -14.97 2.74 -5.55
N ARG A 316 -15.28 3.41 -6.66
CA ARG A 316 -15.68 2.76 -7.91
C ARG A 316 -14.58 1.83 -8.41
N ILE A 317 -13.36 2.31 -8.55
CA ILE A 317 -12.20 1.54 -8.99
C ILE A 317 -12.00 0.31 -8.11
N THR A 318 -12.02 0.47 -6.78
CA THR A 318 -11.84 -0.62 -5.82
C THR A 318 -12.94 -1.67 -5.94
N VAL A 319 -14.21 -1.25 -6.01
CA VAL A 319 -15.34 -2.17 -6.20
C VAL A 319 -15.19 -2.98 -7.49
N LEU A 320 -14.77 -2.34 -8.58
CA LEU A 320 -14.54 -3.00 -9.87
C LEU A 320 -13.39 -4.01 -9.80
N HIS A 321 -12.29 -3.68 -9.11
CA HIS A 321 -11.16 -4.57 -8.90
C HIS A 321 -11.52 -5.81 -8.09
N GLU A 322 -12.18 -5.65 -6.93
CA GLU A 322 -12.59 -6.79 -6.12
C GLU A 322 -13.62 -7.67 -6.83
N THR A 323 -14.50 -7.04 -7.62
CA THR A 323 -15.42 -7.74 -8.51
C THR A 323 -14.68 -8.56 -9.57
N ALA A 324 -13.61 -8.02 -10.18
CA ALA A 324 -12.80 -8.75 -11.15
C ALA A 324 -12.12 -9.97 -10.51
N HIS A 325 -11.59 -9.83 -9.28
CA HIS A 325 -11.05 -10.95 -8.51
C HIS A 325 -12.08 -12.05 -8.28
N TYR A 326 -13.32 -11.70 -7.95
CA TYR A 326 -14.41 -12.68 -7.83
C TYR A 326 -14.62 -13.50 -9.12
N PHE A 327 -14.47 -12.90 -10.31
CA PHE A 327 -14.60 -13.61 -11.58
C PHE A 327 -13.38 -14.44 -11.98
N GLY A 328 -12.29 -14.40 -11.20
CA GLY A 328 -11.00 -14.98 -11.58
C GLY A 328 -10.38 -14.25 -12.78
N ALA A 329 -10.74 -12.98 -12.97
CA ALA A 329 -10.18 -12.09 -13.98
C ALA A 329 -8.97 -11.37 -13.37
N GLY A 330 -7.83 -11.37 -14.07
CA GLY A 330 -6.75 -10.43 -13.73
C GLY A 330 -7.04 -9.04 -14.27
N GLU A 331 -6.23 -8.03 -13.91
CA GLU A 331 -6.35 -6.65 -14.45
C GLU A 331 -6.46 -6.61 -15.98
N GLN A 332 -5.72 -7.48 -16.68
CA GLN A 332 -5.72 -7.54 -18.16
C GLN A 332 -7.04 -8.05 -18.76
N ASP A 333 -7.90 -8.69 -17.96
CA ASP A 333 -9.19 -9.23 -18.39
C ASP A 333 -10.35 -8.24 -18.15
N MET A 334 -10.13 -7.09 -17.50
CA MET A 334 -11.18 -6.10 -17.20
C MET A 334 -11.92 -5.63 -18.47
N HIS A 335 -11.19 -5.44 -19.59
CA HIS A 335 -11.77 -5.12 -20.90
C HIS A 335 -12.73 -6.20 -21.44
N ARG A 336 -12.49 -7.47 -21.09
CA ARG A 336 -13.32 -8.60 -21.53
C ARG A 336 -14.66 -8.63 -20.81
N PHE A 337 -14.71 -8.09 -19.59
CA PHE A 337 -15.92 -8.01 -18.77
C PHE A 337 -16.63 -6.64 -18.88
N GLY A 338 -16.06 -5.69 -19.63
CA GLY A 338 -16.63 -4.35 -19.81
C GLY A 338 -16.52 -3.47 -18.57
N LEU A 339 -15.47 -3.68 -17.77
CA LEU A 339 -15.21 -2.99 -16.50
C LEU A 339 -14.29 -1.76 -16.70
N ASN A 340 -14.55 -0.93 -17.72
CA ASN A 340 -13.75 0.26 -18.03
C ASN A 340 -14.58 1.54 -17.96
#